data_AF-A0A1H3PMU2-F1
#
_entry.id   AF-A0A1H3PMU2-F1
#
_cell.length_a   1.000
_cell.length_b   1.000
_cell.length_c   1.000
_cell.angle_alpha   90.00
_cell.angle_beta   90.00
_cell.angle_gamma   90.00
#
_symmetry.space_group_name_H-M   'P 1'
#
loop_
_entity.id
_entity.type
_entity.pdbx_description
1 polymer ?
#
loop_
_entity_poly.entity_id
_entity_poly.type
_entity_poly.pdbx_seq_one_letter_code
_entity_poly.pdbx_strand_id
1 'polypeptide(L)'
;MAGSKRAHPMQAKYLLARTALQDTAWFFDTFGGADGSGCLARFWDIVGSELPEPERVAAQGLAVQGLALDDGSPALLLSLPAPERNDAHFVAAVAGRAGVRVFCLERSLSFPEQRECTVIAELAADHRANWGNGPAADACAFLAAVDAIVSGARPGPLATVPMQLA
;
A
#
# COMPACT_ATOMS: atom_id res chain seq x y z
N MET A 1 -23.64 -18.33 3.48
CA MET A 1 -23.09 -17.05 2.99
C MET A 1 -21.58 -17.17 3.06
N ALA A 2 -20.90 -17.20 1.91
CA ALA A 2 -19.44 -17.28 1.89
C ALA A 2 -18.87 -15.91 2.28
N GLY A 3 -18.08 -15.90 3.34
CA GLY A 3 -17.26 -14.76 3.73
C GLY A 3 -16.37 -14.30 2.58
N SER A 4 -16.23 -12.99 2.39
CA SER A 4 -15.51 -12.43 1.26
C SER A 4 -14.02 -12.34 1.57
N LYS A 5 -13.17 -13.09 0.84
CA LYS A 5 -11.68 -13.04 0.90
C LYS A 5 -11.07 -11.63 0.81
N ARG A 6 -11.85 -10.65 0.35
CA ARG A 6 -11.51 -9.22 0.35
C ARG A 6 -11.17 -8.66 1.72
N ALA A 7 -11.71 -9.22 2.81
CA ALA A 7 -11.50 -8.66 4.13
C ALA A 7 -10.01 -8.62 4.50
N HIS A 8 -9.25 -9.67 4.18
CA HIS A 8 -7.87 -9.78 4.61
C HIS A 8 -6.92 -8.77 3.94
N PRO A 9 -6.76 -8.72 2.60
CA PRO A 9 -5.84 -7.77 1.96
C PRO A 9 -6.26 -6.31 2.18
N MET A 10 -7.57 -6.05 2.18
CA MET A 10 -8.10 -4.72 2.44
C MET A 10 -7.76 -4.24 3.85
N GLN A 11 -8.00 -5.06 4.88
CA GLN A 11 -7.66 -4.72 6.26
C GLN A 11 -6.15 -4.54 6.44
N ALA A 12 -5.34 -5.47 5.89
CA ALA A 12 -3.89 -5.41 5.99
C ALA A 12 -3.33 -4.09 5.41
N LYS A 13 -3.80 -3.67 4.23
CA LYS A 13 -3.40 -2.40 3.61
C LYS A 13 -3.66 -1.19 4.52
N TYR A 14 -4.86 -1.09 5.08
CA TYR A 14 -5.22 0.04 5.93
C TYR A 14 -4.47 0.02 7.26
N LEU A 15 -4.27 -1.18 7.85
CA LEU A 15 -3.48 -1.33 9.08
C LEU A 15 -2.01 -0.97 8.85
N LEU A 16 -1.39 -1.40 7.74
CA LEU A 16 -0.03 -1.01 7.38
C LEU A 16 0.11 0.51 7.28
N ALA A 17 -0.83 1.17 6.57
CA ALA A 17 -0.83 2.61 6.43
C ALA A 17 -0.99 3.31 7.78
N ARG A 18 -1.94 2.86 8.60
CA ARG A 18 -2.15 3.40 9.95
C ARG A 18 -0.89 3.28 10.80
N THR A 19 -0.26 2.12 10.82
CA THR A 19 0.94 1.90 11.62
C THR A 19 2.10 2.78 11.17
N ALA A 20 2.32 2.93 9.86
CA ALA A 20 3.33 3.85 9.34
C ALA A 20 3.06 5.30 9.79
N LEU A 21 1.80 5.76 9.69
CA LEU A 21 1.39 7.13 10.04
C LEU A 21 1.44 7.40 11.55
N GLN A 22 1.14 6.40 12.39
CA GLN A 22 1.13 6.54 13.85
C GLN A 22 2.52 6.41 14.47
N ASP A 23 3.35 5.49 13.96
CA ASP A 23 4.69 5.25 14.48
C ASP A 23 5.66 4.94 13.32
N THR A 24 6.10 6.01 12.67
CA THR A 24 7.01 5.93 11.52
C THR A 24 8.32 5.25 11.89
N ALA A 25 8.88 5.51 13.07
CA ALA A 25 10.15 4.90 13.50
C ALA A 25 9.99 3.38 13.63
N TRP A 26 8.98 2.94 14.38
CA TRP A 26 8.70 1.51 14.52
C TRP A 26 8.44 0.83 13.18
N PHE A 27 7.69 1.47 12.28
CA PHE A 27 7.37 0.89 10.98
C PHE A 27 8.63 0.64 10.14
N PHE A 28 9.51 1.65 10.05
CA PHE A 28 10.75 1.52 9.30
C PHE A 28 11.75 0.57 9.96
N ASP A 29 11.84 0.54 11.29
CA ASP A 29 12.69 -0.41 12.01
C ASP A 29 12.20 -1.87 11.82
N THR A 30 10.88 -2.07 11.88
CA THR A 30 10.27 -3.40 11.80
C THR A 30 10.34 -3.99 10.39
N PHE A 31 9.98 -3.20 9.38
CA PHE A 31 9.90 -3.69 8.00
C PHE A 31 11.15 -3.39 7.17
N GLY A 32 11.94 -2.37 7.53
CA GLY A 32 13.20 -2.04 6.84
C GLY A 32 14.41 -2.84 7.30
N GLY A 33 14.29 -3.61 8.39
CA GLY A 33 15.35 -4.48 8.88
C GLY A 33 15.63 -5.71 7.99
N ALA A 34 16.67 -6.47 8.33
CA ALA A 34 17.10 -7.65 7.56
C ALA A 34 16.03 -8.74 7.42
N ASP A 35 15.10 -8.86 8.38
CA ASP A 35 13.94 -9.78 8.35
C ASP A 35 12.62 -9.06 8.00
N GLY A 36 12.66 -7.95 7.26
CA GLY A 36 11.47 -7.16 6.93
C GLY A 36 10.33 -7.97 6.31
N SER A 37 10.65 -8.86 5.36
CA SER A 37 9.67 -9.76 4.73
C SER A 37 9.10 -10.79 5.71
N GLY A 38 9.89 -11.29 6.67
CA GLY A 38 9.41 -12.17 7.73
C GLY A 38 8.49 -11.45 8.71
N CYS A 39 8.82 -10.20 9.07
CA CYS A 39 7.94 -9.33 9.84
C CYS A 39 6.61 -9.09 9.12
N LEU A 40 6.63 -8.83 7.80
CA LEU A 40 5.44 -8.64 6.99
C LEU A 40 4.58 -9.91 6.94
N ALA A 41 5.18 -11.10 6.81
CA ALA A 41 4.45 -12.36 6.86
C ALA A 41 3.78 -12.58 8.22
N ARG A 42 4.46 -12.31 9.33
CA ARG A 42 3.87 -12.40 10.67
C ARG A 42 2.72 -11.39 10.86
N PHE A 43 2.91 -10.16 10.40
CA PHE A 43 1.85 -9.15 10.42
C PHE A 43 0.63 -9.64 9.64
N TRP A 44 0.84 -10.19 8.44
CA TRP A 44 -0.22 -10.74 7.61
C TRP A 44 -0.97 -11.88 8.32
N ASP A 45 -0.27 -12.82 8.94
CA ASP A 45 -0.91 -13.90 9.69
C ASP A 45 -1.74 -13.40 10.88
N ILE A 46 -1.28 -12.35 11.58
CA ILE A 46 -2.01 -11.70 12.68
C ILE A 46 -3.31 -11.04 12.17
N VAL A 47 -3.25 -10.32 11.05
CA VAL A 47 -4.47 -9.72 10.47
C VAL A 47 -5.44 -10.82 10.04
N GLY A 48 -4.92 -11.90 9.45
CA GLY A 48 -5.72 -13.04 9.01
C GLY A 48 -6.34 -13.85 10.16
N SER A 49 -5.72 -13.89 11.35
CA SER A 49 -6.23 -14.69 12.48
C SER A 49 -7.58 -14.17 13.01
N GLU A 50 -7.85 -12.88 12.85
CA GLU A 50 -9.12 -12.23 13.21
C GLU A 50 -10.26 -12.55 12.23
N LEU A 51 -9.95 -13.22 11.12
CA LEU A 51 -10.91 -13.54 10.06
C LEU A 51 -11.26 -15.03 10.04
N PRO A 52 -12.47 -15.39 9.57
CA PRO A 52 -12.82 -16.78 9.27
C PRO A 52 -11.82 -17.39 8.28
N GLU A 53 -11.48 -18.68 8.46
CA GLU A 53 -10.53 -19.39 7.59
C GLU A 53 -10.76 -19.22 6.08
N PRO A 54 -12.01 -19.26 5.56
CA PRO A 54 -12.26 -19.05 4.13
C PRO A 54 -11.93 -17.65 3.60
N GLU A 55 -11.85 -16.65 4.49
CA GLU A 55 -11.50 -15.27 4.17
C GLU A 55 -10.00 -15.01 4.27
N ARG A 56 -9.24 -15.95 4.86
CA ARG A 56 -7.79 -15.84 4.96
C ARG A 56 -7.16 -16.03 3.58
N VAL A 57 -6.17 -15.21 3.33
CA VAL A 57 -5.37 -15.21 2.10
C VAL A 57 -3.97 -15.60 2.53
N ALA A 58 -3.37 -16.55 1.82
CA ALA A 58 -2.04 -17.02 2.15
C ALA A 58 -0.97 -15.98 1.79
N ALA A 59 0.13 -15.98 2.53
CA ALA A 59 1.22 -14.99 2.47
C ALA A 59 2.09 -15.04 1.19
N GLN A 60 1.72 -15.80 0.16
CA GLN A 60 2.54 -15.92 -1.05
C GLN A 60 2.63 -14.57 -1.77
N GLY A 61 3.86 -14.16 -2.12
CA GLY A 61 4.14 -12.89 -2.79
C GLY A 61 4.46 -11.73 -1.84
N LEU A 62 4.39 -11.94 -0.52
CA LEU A 62 4.84 -10.94 0.44
C LEU A 62 6.35 -10.71 0.35
N ALA A 63 6.74 -9.46 0.23
CA ALA A 63 8.14 -9.04 0.26
C ALA A 63 8.24 -7.59 0.72
N VAL A 64 9.34 -7.25 1.38
CA VAL A 64 9.71 -5.86 1.68
C VAL A 64 11.01 -5.51 0.98
N GLN A 65 11.04 -4.33 0.37
CA GLN A 65 12.25 -3.76 -0.23
C GLN A 65 12.47 -2.38 0.37
N GLY A 66 13.66 -2.16 0.94
CA GLY A 66 14.11 -0.83 1.35
C GLY A 66 14.86 -0.14 0.22
N LEU A 67 14.57 1.14 0.03
CA LEU A 67 15.20 1.97 -0.98
C LEU A 67 15.22 3.44 -0.54
N ALA A 68 15.80 4.30 -1.40
CA ALA A 68 15.67 5.74 -1.28
C ALA A 68 15.06 6.29 -2.58
N LEU A 69 14.26 7.35 -2.46
CA LEU A 69 13.79 8.15 -3.59
C LEU A 69 14.93 9.02 -4.15
N ASP A 70 14.68 9.71 -5.26
CA ASP A 70 15.71 10.50 -5.96
C ASP A 70 16.23 11.68 -5.12
N ASP A 71 15.39 12.21 -4.23
CA ASP A 71 15.75 13.26 -3.25
C ASP A 71 16.48 12.71 -2.00
N GLY A 72 16.70 11.40 -1.95
CA GLY A 72 17.33 10.68 -0.83
C GLY A 72 16.37 10.29 0.30
N SER A 73 15.06 10.56 0.18
CA SER A 73 14.09 10.15 1.19
C SER A 73 14.04 8.62 1.33
N PRO A 74 14.15 8.07 2.56
CA PRO A 74 13.98 6.64 2.79
C PRO A 74 12.58 6.18 2.41
N ALA A 75 12.48 5.04 1.73
CA ALA A 75 11.23 4.44 1.36
C ALA A 75 11.24 2.92 1.55
N LEU A 76 10.07 2.39 1.91
CA LEU A 76 9.80 0.95 1.94
C LEU A 76 8.72 0.62 0.92
N LEU A 77 8.98 -0.39 0.09
CA LEU A 77 8.00 -1.01 -0.79
C LEU A 77 7.61 -2.38 -0.25
N LEU A 78 6.33 -2.55 0.07
CA LEU A 78 5.74 -3.79 0.54
C LEU A 78 4.92 -4.39 -0.61
N SER A 79 5.33 -5.57 -1.08
CA SER A 79 4.56 -6.38 -2.03
C SER A 79 3.51 -7.18 -1.28
N LEU A 80 2.26 -7.15 -1.75
CA LEU A 80 1.14 -7.89 -1.20
C LEU A 80 0.79 -9.09 -2.11
N PRO A 81 0.03 -10.09 -1.62
CA PRO A 81 -0.44 -11.17 -2.47
C PRO A 81 -1.29 -10.64 -3.63
N ALA A 82 -1.39 -11.43 -4.70
CA ALA A 82 -2.10 -11.03 -5.91
C ALA A 82 -3.53 -10.52 -5.59
N PRO A 83 -3.88 -9.29 -6.01
CA PRO A 83 -5.14 -8.67 -5.60
C PRO A 83 -6.34 -9.23 -6.36
N GLU A 84 -7.51 -9.30 -5.70
CA GLU A 84 -8.76 -9.64 -6.39
C GLU A 84 -9.42 -8.41 -6.99
N ARG A 85 -9.90 -7.42 -6.21
CA ARG A 85 -10.51 -6.17 -6.72
C ARG A 85 -10.45 -5.05 -5.67
N ASN A 86 -9.86 -3.90 -6.02
CA ASN A 86 -9.53 -2.78 -5.12
C ASN A 86 -8.52 -3.12 -4.00
N ASP A 87 -7.99 -4.33 -4.03
CA ASP A 87 -6.84 -4.74 -3.23
C ASP A 87 -5.57 -4.13 -3.84
N ALA A 88 -4.58 -3.88 -2.99
CA ALA A 88 -3.31 -3.35 -3.44
C ALA A 88 -2.36 -4.46 -3.89
N HIS A 89 -1.66 -4.24 -5.00
CA HIS A 89 -0.44 -4.98 -5.35
C HIS A 89 0.71 -4.58 -4.42
N PHE A 90 0.82 -3.28 -4.15
CA PHE A 90 1.93 -2.68 -3.41
C PHE A 90 1.45 -1.63 -2.42
N VAL A 91 2.17 -1.52 -1.30
CA VAL A 91 2.13 -0.38 -0.40
C VAL A 91 3.52 0.24 -0.36
N ALA A 92 3.63 1.56 -0.54
CA ALA A 92 4.87 2.30 -0.40
C ALA A 92 4.75 3.27 0.78
N ALA A 93 5.70 3.25 1.69
CA ALA A 93 5.83 4.24 2.77
C ALA A 93 7.09 5.08 2.50
N VAL A 94 6.95 6.40 2.39
CA VAL A 94 8.04 7.32 2.08
C VAL A 94 8.22 8.29 3.24
N ALA A 95 9.37 8.24 3.89
CA ALA A 95 9.72 9.17 4.96
C ALA A 95 10.15 10.52 4.38
N GLY A 96 9.53 11.59 4.85
CA GLY A 96 9.86 12.97 4.48
C GLY A 96 9.95 13.88 5.69
N ARG A 97 10.27 15.16 5.46
CA ARG A 97 10.40 16.17 6.52
C ARG A 97 9.10 16.40 7.30
N ALA A 98 7.95 16.20 6.64
CA ALA A 98 6.61 16.39 7.21
C ALA A 98 6.02 15.10 7.82
N GLY A 99 6.82 14.04 7.97
CA GLY A 99 6.36 12.71 8.38
C GLY A 99 6.37 11.72 7.21
N VAL A 100 5.64 10.62 7.35
CA VAL A 100 5.53 9.59 6.30
C VAL A 100 4.33 9.85 5.39
N ARG A 101 4.51 9.57 4.09
CA ARG A 101 3.42 9.48 3.12
C ARG A 101 3.25 8.03 2.71
N VAL A 102 2.00 7.54 2.66
CA VAL A 102 1.71 6.14 2.34
C VAL A 102 0.90 6.05 1.05
N PHE A 103 1.41 5.31 0.08
CA PHE A 103 0.80 5.10 -1.22
C PHE A 103 0.46 3.64 -1.43
N CYS A 104 -0.57 3.38 -2.25
CA CYS A 104 -0.98 2.05 -2.65
C CYS A 104 -1.14 1.99 -4.16
N LEU A 105 -0.65 0.92 -4.79
CA LEU A 105 -1.01 0.58 -6.16
C LEU A 105 -2.16 -0.43 -6.13
N GLU A 106 -3.38 0.04 -6.37
CA GLU A 106 -4.58 -0.78 -6.29
C GLU A 106 -4.99 -1.33 -7.65
N ARG A 107 -5.43 -2.60 -7.68
CA ARG A 107 -6.08 -3.17 -8.85
C ARG A 107 -7.44 -2.53 -9.05
N SER A 108 -7.71 -2.06 -10.27
CA SER A 108 -8.99 -1.46 -10.66
C SER A 108 -9.44 -1.97 -12.03
N LEU A 109 -10.60 -1.48 -12.48
CA LEU A 109 -11.15 -1.73 -13.81
C LEU A 109 -11.47 -0.40 -14.48
N SER A 110 -11.05 -0.23 -15.73
CA SER A 110 -11.37 0.96 -16.52
C SER A 110 -12.87 1.05 -16.79
N PHE A 111 -13.36 2.26 -17.00
CA PHE A 111 -14.72 2.51 -17.47
C PHE A 111 -14.67 3.22 -18.83
N PRO A 112 -15.50 2.84 -19.82
CA PRO A 112 -16.53 1.79 -19.77
C PRO A 112 -16.05 0.36 -20.04
N GLU A 113 -14.84 0.15 -20.55
CA GLU A 113 -14.41 -1.13 -21.15
C GLU A 113 -14.16 -2.27 -20.14
N GLN A 114 -14.18 -1.99 -18.83
CA GLN A 114 -13.89 -2.96 -17.76
C GLN A 114 -12.54 -3.67 -17.94
N ARG A 115 -11.54 -3.00 -18.53
CA ARG A 115 -10.19 -3.56 -18.66
C ARG A 115 -9.45 -3.40 -17.35
N GLU A 116 -8.68 -4.42 -16.99
CA GLU A 116 -7.84 -4.35 -15.80
C GLU A 116 -6.83 -3.20 -15.92
N CYS A 117 -6.77 -2.39 -14.88
CA CYS A 117 -5.81 -1.30 -14.73
C CYS A 117 -5.42 -1.16 -13.27
N THR A 118 -4.54 -0.20 -12.98
CA THR A 118 -4.18 0.15 -11.61
C THR A 118 -4.52 1.61 -11.32
N VAL A 119 -4.67 1.91 -10.03
CA VAL A 119 -4.87 3.27 -9.52
C VAL A 119 -3.87 3.50 -8.40
N ILE A 120 -3.29 4.70 -8.35
CA ILE A 120 -2.49 5.12 -7.20
C ILE A 120 -3.41 5.81 -6.20
N ALA A 121 -3.40 5.32 -4.98
CA ALA A 121 -4.05 5.96 -3.84
C ALA A 121 -3.01 6.42 -2.83
N GLU A 122 -3.26 7.53 -2.17
CA GLU A 122 -2.53 7.96 -0.97
C GLU A 122 -3.46 7.86 0.23
N LEU A 123 -2.95 7.27 1.32
CA LEU A 123 -3.64 7.09 2.58
C LEU A 123 -3.03 8.04 3.61
N ALA A 124 -3.85 8.94 4.12
CA ALA A 124 -3.54 9.87 5.19
C ALA A 124 -4.48 9.64 6.37
N ALA A 125 -4.15 10.21 7.53
CA ALA A 125 -4.89 9.98 8.77
C ALA A 125 -6.39 10.37 8.67
N ASP A 126 -6.71 11.40 7.88
CA ASP A 126 -8.04 12.00 7.77
C ASP A 126 -8.64 11.96 6.35
N HIS A 127 -7.92 11.43 5.36
CA HIS A 127 -8.42 11.28 4.00
C HIS A 127 -7.72 10.19 3.19
N ARG A 128 -8.36 9.84 2.08
CA ARG A 128 -7.78 9.06 0.99
C ARG A 128 -7.77 9.91 -0.28
N ALA A 129 -6.61 10.08 -0.89
CA ALA A 129 -6.45 10.77 -2.16
C ALA A 129 -6.31 9.77 -3.32
N ASN A 130 -6.99 10.02 -4.42
CA ASN A 130 -6.90 9.26 -5.66
C ASN A 130 -6.04 10.05 -6.66
N TRP A 131 -4.87 9.51 -7.01
CA TRP A 131 -3.93 10.12 -7.94
C TRP A 131 -4.21 9.75 -9.41
N GLY A 132 -5.24 8.94 -9.66
CA GLY A 132 -5.64 8.47 -10.98
C GLY A 132 -4.90 7.21 -11.39
N ASN A 133 -4.83 6.99 -12.71
CA ASN A 133 -4.22 5.79 -13.28
C ASN A 133 -2.78 5.61 -12.78
N GLY A 134 -2.50 4.39 -12.35
CA GLY A 134 -1.17 3.93 -12.01
C GLY A 134 -0.46 3.26 -13.19
N PRO A 135 0.83 2.94 -13.03
CA PRO A 135 1.57 2.12 -13.97
C PRO A 135 1.08 0.66 -13.94
N ALA A 136 1.59 -0.19 -14.84
CA ALA A 136 1.46 -1.64 -14.67
C ALA A 136 1.92 -2.06 -13.27
N ALA A 137 1.43 -3.22 -12.78
CA ALA A 137 1.79 -3.77 -11.47
C ALA A 137 3.25 -4.27 -11.42
N ASP A 138 4.18 -3.32 -11.57
CA ASP A 138 5.62 -3.46 -11.52
C ASP A 138 6.17 -2.54 -10.42
N ALA A 139 7.07 -3.08 -9.61
CA ALA A 139 7.62 -2.40 -8.45
C ALA A 139 8.38 -1.12 -8.84
N CYS A 140 9.22 -1.18 -9.87
CA CYS A 140 10.05 -0.05 -10.31
C CYS A 140 9.17 1.06 -10.90
N ALA A 141 8.21 0.70 -11.75
CA ALA A 141 7.29 1.66 -12.35
C ALA A 141 6.41 2.35 -11.29
N PHE A 142 5.95 1.61 -10.27
CA PHE A 142 5.18 2.18 -9.17
C PHE A 142 6.01 3.17 -8.34
N LEU A 143 7.25 2.79 -7.98
CA LEU A 143 8.14 3.68 -7.23
C LEU A 143 8.48 4.95 -7.99
N ALA A 144 8.73 4.87 -9.30
CA ALA A 144 8.93 6.05 -10.14
C ALA A 144 7.69 6.98 -10.15
N ALA A 145 6.49 6.41 -10.14
CA ALA A 145 5.25 7.18 -10.06
C ALA A 145 5.05 7.84 -8.68
N VAL A 146 5.45 7.17 -7.60
CA VAL A 146 5.46 7.72 -6.24
C VAL A 146 6.48 8.86 -6.11
N ASP A 147 7.68 8.68 -6.66
CA ASP A 147 8.72 9.72 -6.68
C ASP A 147 8.23 10.99 -7.39
N ALA A 148 7.57 10.86 -8.55
CA ALA A 148 6.97 11.98 -9.26
C ALA A 148 5.89 12.71 -8.43
N ILE A 149 5.17 11.99 -7.57
CA ILE A 149 4.18 12.58 -6.64
C ILE A 149 4.86 13.29 -5.48
N VAL A 150 5.93 12.72 -4.94
CA VAL A 150 6.66 13.27 -3.78
C VAL A 150 7.46 14.51 -4.17
N SER A 151 8.10 14.50 -5.34
CA SER A 151 8.84 15.63 -5.90
C SER A 151 7.97 16.76 -6.45
N GLY A 152 6.65 16.53 -6.59
CA GLY A 152 5.70 17.49 -7.15
C GLY A 152 5.72 17.59 -8.68
N ALA A 153 6.42 16.68 -9.37
CA ALA A 153 6.39 16.58 -10.83
C ALA A 153 5.02 16.15 -11.37
N ARG A 154 4.23 15.42 -10.57
CA ARG A 154 2.84 15.08 -10.89
C ARG A 154 1.88 16.15 -10.35
N PRO A 155 0.89 16.60 -11.15
CA PRO A 155 -0.21 17.43 -10.65
C PRO A 155 -0.93 16.74 -9.49
N GLY A 156 -1.54 17.53 -8.60
CA GLY A 156 -2.24 17.03 -7.40
C GLY A 156 -3.33 15.97 -7.67
N PRO A 157 -3.88 15.36 -6.60
CA PRO A 157 -4.80 14.24 -6.74
C PRO A 157 -6.07 14.63 -7.50
N LEU A 158 -6.63 13.67 -8.26
CA LEU A 158 -7.87 13.86 -9.01
C LEU A 158 -9.09 14.00 -8.10
N ALA A 159 -9.06 13.34 -6.95
CA ALA A 159 -10.11 13.42 -5.95
C ALA A 159 -9.54 13.09 -4.57
N THR A 160 -10.13 13.71 -3.55
CA THR A 160 -9.86 13.40 -2.14
C THR A 160 -11.17 13.07 -1.45
N VAL A 161 -11.18 11.97 -0.72
CA VAL A 161 -12.35 11.51 0.05
C VAL A 161 -11.99 11.55 1.52
N PRO A 162 -12.76 12.26 2.38
CA PRO A 162 -12.58 12.22 3.82
C PRO A 162 -12.72 10.78 4.33
N MET A 163 -11.78 10.35 5.15
CA MET A 163 -11.73 9.00 5.70
C MET A 163 -10.86 9.02 6.95
N GLN A 164 -11.34 8.50 8.08
CA GLN A 164 -10.44 8.23 9.19
C GLN A 164 -9.83 6.83 9.07
N LEU A 165 -8.50 6.79 9.10
CA LEU A 165 -7.76 5.57 9.43
C LEU A 165 -7.85 5.38 10.95
N ALA A 166 -8.95 4.76 11.40
CA ALA A 166 -9.20 4.41 12.80
C ALA A 166 -8.12 3.45 13.33
#